data_AF-A0A5E4ME18-F1
#
_entry.id   AF-A0A5E4ME18-F1
#
_cell.length_a   1.000
_cell.length_b   1.000
_cell.length_c   1.000
_cell.angle_alpha   90.00
_cell.angle_beta   90.00
_cell.angle_gamma   90.00
#
_symmetry.space_group_name_H-M   'P 1'
#
loop_
_entity.id
_entity.type
_entity.pdbx_description
1 polymer ?
#
loop_
_entity_poly.entity_id
_entity_poly.type
_entity_poly.pdbx_seq_one_letter_code
_entity_poly.pdbx_strand_id
1 'polypeptide(L)'
;MILANQVLRNIYRTSRCIIVNKKTYSQLPQETPFCLELSDTQKEFRDLARKFAREEIIPVAAEYDKTGEYPWDIIKKAHSIGLLNGHIPEHCGSLCN
;
A
#
# COMPACT_ATOMS: atom_id res chain seq x y z
N MET A 1 -55.32 -23.05 -8.02
CA MET A 1 -54.14 -22.25 -7.59
C MET A 1 -53.09 -22.13 -8.70
N ILE A 2 -53.47 -21.75 -9.92
CA ILE A 2 -52.54 -21.63 -11.07
C ILE A 2 -52.47 -20.18 -11.60
N LEU A 3 -53.41 -19.30 -11.24
CA LEU A 3 -53.46 -17.93 -11.74
C LEU A 3 -52.54 -16.92 -11.03
N ALA A 4 -52.08 -17.20 -9.80
CA ALA A 4 -51.14 -16.32 -9.09
C ALA A 4 -49.70 -16.38 -9.66
N ASN A 5 -49.32 -17.50 -10.29
CA ASN A 5 -47.96 -17.72 -10.82
C ASN A 5 -47.76 -17.22 -12.25
N GLN A 6 -48.80 -16.76 -12.94
CA GLN A 6 -48.66 -16.16 -14.27
C GLN A 6 -48.30 -14.67 -14.19
N VAL A 7 -48.80 -13.94 -13.18
CA VAL A 7 -48.56 -12.50 -13.00
C VAL A 7 -47.14 -12.24 -12.47
N LEU A 8 -46.64 -13.08 -11.55
CA LEU A 8 -45.29 -12.94 -11.00
C LEU A 8 -44.17 -13.23 -12.01
N ARG A 9 -44.40 -14.10 -13.01
CA ARG A 9 -43.43 -14.36 -14.09
C ARG A 9 -43.21 -13.17 -15.02
N ASN A 10 -44.15 -12.23 -15.09
CA ASN A 10 -44.02 -11.06 -15.95
C ASN A 10 -43.26 -9.89 -15.29
N ILE A 11 -43.10 -9.93 -13.96
CA ILE A 11 -42.31 -8.95 -13.20
C ILE A 11 -40.80 -9.26 -13.27
N TYR A 12 -40.43 -10.55 -13.34
CA TYR A 12 -39.03 -10.95 -13.49
C TYR A 12 -38.54 -10.99 -14.95
N ARG A 13 -39.40 -10.69 -15.93
CA ARG A 13 -39.04 -10.65 -17.36
C ARG A 13 -38.39 -9.32 -17.79
N THR A 14 -38.33 -8.34 -16.90
CA THR A 14 -37.69 -7.01 -17.12
C THR A 14 -36.31 -6.89 -16.48
N SER A 15 -35.68 -7.99 -16.06
CA SER A 15 -34.22 -8.00 -15.86
C SER A 15 -33.56 -8.24 -17.21
N ARG A 16 -33.53 -7.17 -18.00
CA ARG A 16 -32.73 -7.07 -19.22
C ARG A 16 -31.29 -7.42 -18.84
N CYS A 17 -30.83 -8.60 -19.28
CA CYS A 17 -29.41 -8.89 -19.41
C CYS A 17 -28.79 -7.67 -20.10
N ILE A 18 -27.99 -6.91 -19.34
CA ILE A 18 -27.20 -5.82 -19.89
C ILE A 18 -26.16 -6.53 -20.75
N ILE A 19 -26.47 -6.69 -22.04
CA ILE A 19 -25.46 -7.01 -23.04
C ILE A 19 -24.50 -5.82 -23.03
N VAL A 20 -23.45 -5.90 -22.22
CA VAL A 20 -22.36 -4.94 -22.24
C VAL A 20 -21.69 -5.10 -23.61
N ASN A 21 -21.76 -4.05 -24.41
CA ASN A 21 -21.28 -4.05 -25.78
C ASN A 21 -19.75 -4.26 -25.79
N LYS A 22 -19.27 -5.39 -26.33
CA LYS A 22 -17.82 -5.67 -26.47
C LYS A 22 -17.06 -4.60 -27.28
N LYS A 23 -17.75 -3.73 -28.04
CA LYS A 23 -17.11 -2.66 -28.83
C LYS A 23 -16.59 -1.48 -28.00
N THR A 24 -16.95 -1.35 -26.73
CA THR A 24 -16.49 -0.22 -25.89
C THR A 24 -15.17 -0.47 -25.16
N TYR A 25 -14.61 -1.68 -25.21
CA TYR A 25 -13.29 -1.99 -24.63
C TYR A 25 -12.10 -1.54 -25.49
N SER A 26 -12.31 -1.11 -26.74
CA SER A 26 -11.22 -0.69 -27.65
C SER A 26 -10.65 0.70 -27.35
N GLN A 27 -11.18 1.40 -26.35
CA GLN A 27 -10.84 2.80 -26.05
C GLN A 27 -10.47 3.02 -24.58
N LEU A 28 -10.14 1.96 -23.82
CA LEU A 28 -9.49 2.17 -22.52
C LEU A 28 -8.06 2.68 -22.78
N PRO A 29 -7.67 3.84 -22.22
CA PRO A 29 -6.29 4.28 -22.24
C PRO A 29 -5.43 3.12 -21.74
N GLN A 30 -4.44 2.72 -22.53
CA GLN A 30 -3.46 1.69 -22.14
C GLN A 30 -2.92 2.10 -20.77
N GLU A 31 -3.23 1.30 -19.75
CA GLU A 31 -2.72 1.52 -18.39
C GLU A 31 -1.20 1.68 -18.50
N THR A 32 -0.68 2.80 -17.98
CA THR A 32 0.77 3.01 -17.92
C THR A 32 1.39 1.75 -17.31
N PRO A 33 2.33 1.07 -17.97
CA PRO A 33 2.98 -0.10 -17.39
C PRO A 33 3.61 0.35 -16.07
N PHE A 34 3.12 -0.17 -14.95
CA PHE A 34 3.70 0.11 -13.64
C PHE A 34 5.12 -0.47 -13.62
N CYS A 35 6.12 0.40 -13.57
CA CYS A 35 7.52 -0.02 -13.52
C CYS A 35 7.91 -0.33 -12.06
N LEU A 36 8.35 -1.57 -11.81
CA LEU A 36 8.80 -2.06 -10.50
C LEU A 36 10.29 -1.86 -10.25
N GLU A 37 11.03 -1.39 -11.27
CA GLU A 37 12.46 -1.10 -11.13
C GLU A 37 12.68 0.12 -10.24
N LEU A 38 13.53 -0.06 -9.22
CA LEU A 38 13.91 1.01 -8.32
C LEU A 38 14.98 1.90 -8.95
N SER A 39 14.89 3.21 -8.71
CA SER A 39 16.01 4.12 -8.99
C SER A 39 17.20 3.78 -8.10
N ASP A 40 18.39 4.24 -8.48
CA ASP A 40 19.61 3.93 -7.71
C ASP A 40 19.53 4.53 -6.30
N THR A 41 19.01 5.75 -6.14
CA THR A 41 18.71 6.35 -4.84
C THR A 41 17.74 5.51 -4.00
N GLN A 42 16.70 4.93 -4.61
CA GLN A 42 15.78 4.04 -3.90
C GLN A 42 16.45 2.73 -3.47
N LYS A 43 17.36 2.19 -4.29
CA LYS A 43 18.16 1.00 -3.93
C LYS A 43 19.08 1.29 -2.75
N GLU A 44 19.78 2.42 -2.78
CA GLU A 44 20.65 2.87 -1.68
C GLU A 44 19.86 3.03 -0.38
N PHE A 45 18.71 3.70 -0.43
CA PHE A 45 17.84 3.89 0.73
C PHE A 45 17.34 2.55 1.29
N ARG A 46 16.93 1.64 0.42
CA ARG A 46 16.53 0.27 0.80
C ARG A 46 17.68 -0.49 1.46
N ASP A 47 18.90 -0.38 0.93
CA ASP A 47 20.05 -1.11 1.44
C ASP A 47 20.51 -0.55 2.80
N LEU A 48 20.44 0.77 3.00
CA LEU A 48 20.60 1.42 4.29
C LEU A 48 19.56 0.91 5.31
N ALA A 49 18.28 0.93 4.96
CA ALA A 49 17.20 0.47 5.84
C ALA A 49 17.37 -1.01 6.23
N ARG A 50 17.76 -1.86 5.27
CA ARG A 50 18.04 -3.28 5.53
C ARG A 50 19.25 -3.48 6.45
N LYS A 51 20.31 -2.70 6.29
CA LYS A 51 21.48 -2.75 7.18
C LYS A 51 21.08 -2.37 8.60
N PHE A 52 20.40 -1.23 8.76
CA PHE A 52 19.91 -0.77 10.05
C PHE A 52 19.01 -1.80 10.74
N ALA A 53 18.08 -2.40 10.00
CA ALA A 53 17.20 -3.43 10.57
C ALA A 53 17.97 -4.64 11.09
N ARG A 54 19.00 -5.11 10.37
CA ARG A 54 19.82 -6.25 10.80
C ARG A 54 20.65 -5.95 12.04
N GLU A 55 21.23 -4.76 12.10
CA GLU A 55 22.19 -4.39 13.14
C GLU A 55 21.51 -3.90 14.42
N GLU A 56 20.39 -3.19 14.30
CA GLU A 56 19.78 -2.46 15.42
C GLU A 56 18.40 -2.96 15.82
N ILE A 57 17.56 -3.42 14.88
CA ILE A 57 16.17 -3.82 15.17
C ILE A 57 16.09 -5.30 15.53
N ILE A 58 16.58 -6.19 14.67
CA ILE A 58 16.45 -7.65 14.82
C ILE A 58 16.98 -8.16 16.17
N PRO A 59 18.13 -7.71 16.70
CA PRO A 59 18.69 -8.26 17.94
C PRO A 59 17.79 -8.06 19.17
N VAL A 60 17.04 -6.96 19.21
CA VAL A 60 16.23 -6.54 20.35
C VAL A 60 14.72 -6.70 20.11
N ALA A 61 14.32 -7.05 18.88
CA ALA A 61 12.91 -7.18 18.50
C ALA A 61 12.12 -8.13 19.41
N ALA A 62 12.69 -9.28 19.78
CA ALA A 62 12.03 -10.26 20.64
C ALA A 62 11.88 -9.80 22.10
N GLU A 63 12.73 -8.88 22.56
CA GLU A 63 12.61 -8.28 23.89
C GLU A 63 11.49 -7.25 23.90
N TYR A 64 11.49 -6.31 22.95
CA TYR A 64 10.46 -5.29 22.83
C TYR A 64 9.06 -5.86 22.55
N ASP A 65 8.96 -6.98 21.82
CA ASP A 65 7.68 -7.69 21.63
C ASP A 65 7.12 -8.25 22.95
N LYS A 66 7.99 -8.76 23.82
CA LYS A 66 7.59 -9.31 25.13
C LYS A 66 7.26 -8.23 26.14
N THR A 67 8.03 -7.15 26.17
CA THR A 67 7.85 -6.06 27.16
C THR A 67 6.76 -5.08 26.75
N GLY A 68 6.52 -4.92 25.44
CA GLY A 68 5.64 -3.90 24.90
C GLY A 68 6.19 -2.48 25.05
N GLU A 69 7.47 -2.34 25.42
CA GLU A 69 8.10 -1.03 25.59
C GLU A 69 8.35 -0.36 24.23
N TYR A 70 8.23 0.96 24.20
CA TYR A 70 8.47 1.72 22.98
C TYR A 70 9.97 1.95 22.76
N PRO A 71 10.56 1.52 21.63
CA PRO A 71 12.00 1.51 21.41
C PRO A 71 12.55 2.90 21.01
N TRP A 72 12.47 3.87 21.92
CA TRP A 72 12.87 5.26 21.66
C TRP A 72 14.30 5.41 21.15
N ASP A 73 15.23 4.60 21.64
CA ASP A 73 16.64 4.70 21.27
C ASP A 73 16.87 4.30 19.81
N ILE A 74 16.17 3.27 19.34
CA ILE A 74 16.22 2.83 17.94
C ILE A 74 15.58 3.89 17.04
N ILE A 75 14.45 4.46 17.45
CA ILE A 75 13.75 5.50 16.67
C ILE A 75 14.61 6.76 16.53
N LYS A 76 15.25 7.21 17.61
CA LYS A 76 16.18 8.35 17.58
C LYS A 76 17.36 8.06 16.66
N LYS A 77 17.92 6.85 16.72
CA LYS A 77 19.01 6.44 15.82
C LYS A 77 18.55 6.42 14.35
N ALA A 78 17.39 5.82 14.05
CA ALA A 78 16.79 5.80 12.71
C ALA A 78 16.54 7.22 12.16
N HIS A 79 16.09 8.13 13.01
CA HIS A 79 15.92 9.54 12.66
C HIS A 79 17.24 10.20 12.28
N SER A 80 18.29 10.00 13.09
CA SER A 80 19.60 10.63 12.87
C SER A 80 20.26 10.21 11.54
N ILE A 81 19.97 8.99 11.06
CA ILE A 81 20.50 8.48 9.80
C ILE A 81 19.57 8.72 8.60
N GLY A 82 18.51 9.52 8.77
CA GLY A 82 17.60 9.92 7.70
C GLY A 82 16.64 8.82 7.21
N LEU A 83 16.42 7.76 7.99
CA LEU A 83 15.42 6.73 7.65
C LEU A 83 13.98 7.15 7.98
N LEU A 84 13.80 8.24 8.72
CA LEU A 84 12.51 8.81 9.08
C LEU A 84 12.35 10.19 8.41
N ASN A 85 11.09 10.60 8.18
CA ASN A 85 10.74 11.94 7.71
C ASN A 85 11.28 12.37 6.34
N GLY A 86 11.74 11.43 5.48
CA GLY A 86 12.34 11.76 4.18
C GLY A 86 11.45 12.52 3.16
N HIS A 87 10.16 12.71 3.44
CA HIS A 87 9.24 13.51 2.62
C HIS A 87 9.00 14.92 3.16
N ILE A 88 9.46 15.22 4.40
CA ILE A 88 9.27 16.50 5.04
C ILE A 88 10.39 17.45 4.58
N PRO A 89 10.06 18.66 4.11
CA PRO A 89 11.06 19.65 3.72
C PRO A 89 12.05 19.96 4.85
N GLU A 90 13.30 20.22 4.50
CA GLU A 90 14.38 20.49 5.46
C GLU A 90 14.07 21.64 6.43
N HIS A 91 13.39 22.69 5.92
CA HIS A 91 13.02 23.87 6.72
C HIS A 91 12.03 23.58 7.85
N CYS A 92 11.36 22.41 7.83
CA CYS A 92 10.41 22.00 8.85
C CYS A 92 11.05 21.20 9.99
N GLY A 93 12.39 21.16 10.09
CA GLY A 93 13.09 20.45 11.17
C GLY A 93 13.15 18.93 10.97
N SER A 94 12.98 18.45 9.73
CA SER A 94 13.05 17.03 9.36
C SER A 94 14.43 16.40 9.62
N LEU A 95 15.50 17.20 9.58
CA LEU A 95 16.83 16.82 10.04
C LEU A 95 17.16 17.59 11.33
N CYS A 96 17.17 16.89 12.45
CA CYS A 96 17.95 17.34 13.59
C CYS A 96 19.41 16.96 13.29
N ASN A 97 20.28 17.97 13.17
CA ASN A 97 21.73 17.88 12.90
C ASN A 97 22.43 16.62 13.43
#